data_AF-A0A7S2XHC3-F1
#
_entry.id   AF-A0A7S2XHC3-F1
#
_cell.length_a   1.000
_cell.length_b   1.000
_cell.length_c   1.000
_cell.angle_alpha   90.00
_cell.angle_beta   90.00
_cell.angle_gamma   90.00
#
_symmetry.space_group_name_H-M   'P 1'
#
loop_
_entity.id
_entity.type
_entity.pdbx_description
1 polymer ?
#
loop_
_entity_poly.entity_id
_entity_poly.type
_entity_poly.pdbx_seq_one_letter_code
_entity_poly.pdbx_strand_id
1 'polypeptide(L)'
;YRLLPVGMTDQIRLRPVKGYCPNCKDIYHIRVRHASTIDGAYYGRSFPHCFLLRYPHLQPKSQPVQFTPTLFGFDVKYPDLPTADEFAQAEALKAEKERRAKDEKEQAEHERRESEAR
;
A
#
# COMPACT_ATOMS: atom_id res chain seq x y z
N TYR A 1 -5.86 17.28 -4.94
CA TYR A 1 -5.28 16.51 -6.06
C TYR A 1 -6.38 15.82 -6.85
N ARG A 2 -6.18 15.63 -8.16
CA ARG A 2 -7.11 14.85 -8.99
C ARG A 2 -6.87 13.37 -8.71
N LEU A 3 -7.93 12.63 -8.40
CA LEU A 3 -7.88 11.20 -8.11
C LEU A 3 -8.15 10.40 -9.41
N LEU A 4 -7.54 9.23 -9.52
CA LEU A 4 -7.84 8.25 -10.55
C LEU A 4 -8.86 7.23 -10.00
N PRO A 5 -9.88 6.82 -10.78
CA PRO A 5 -10.82 5.81 -10.31
C PRO A 5 -10.12 4.46 -10.11
N VAL A 6 -10.49 3.74 -9.05
CA VAL A 6 -9.93 2.43 -8.74
C VAL A 6 -10.98 1.52 -8.11
N GLY A 7 -10.98 0.24 -8.49
CA GLY A 7 -11.73 -0.81 -7.82
C GLY A 7 -10.91 -1.42 -6.68
N MET A 8 -11.56 -1.82 -5.58
CA MET A 8 -10.90 -2.59 -4.51
C MET A 8 -10.88 -4.10 -4.80
N THR A 9 -11.67 -4.54 -5.76
CA THR A 9 -11.87 -5.93 -6.18
C THR A 9 -12.28 -5.93 -7.65
N ASP A 10 -11.97 -7.02 -8.35
CA ASP A 10 -12.41 -7.25 -9.73
C ASP A 10 -13.74 -8.03 -9.79
N GLN A 11 -14.31 -8.39 -8.64
CA GLN A 11 -15.63 -9.03 -8.56
C GLN A 11 -16.75 -7.99 -8.53
N ILE A 12 -17.73 -8.16 -9.42
CA ILE A 12 -18.88 -7.27 -9.59
C ILE A 12 -19.79 -7.33 -8.35
N ARG A 13 -20.42 -6.19 -8.02
CA ARG A 13 -21.41 -5.92 -6.96
C ARG A 13 -20.87 -5.98 -5.53
N LEU A 14 -19.55 -5.96 -5.35
CA LEU A 14 -18.96 -6.03 -4.01
C LEU A 14 -18.63 -4.67 -3.39
N ARG A 15 -17.92 -3.80 -4.12
CA ARG A 15 -17.40 -2.55 -3.59
C ARG A 15 -17.57 -1.41 -4.60
N PRO A 16 -18.01 -0.22 -4.17
CA PRO A 16 -18.09 0.92 -5.05
C PRO A 16 -16.69 1.42 -5.44
N VAL A 17 -16.65 2.23 -6.51
CA VAL A 17 -15.41 2.87 -6.97
C VAL A 17 -14.81 3.78 -5.89
N LYS A 18 -13.48 3.78 -5.81
CA LYS A 18 -12.67 4.63 -4.95
C LYS A 18 -11.76 5.52 -5.80
N GLY A 19 -11.11 6.48 -5.18
CA GLY A 19 -10.14 7.36 -5.83
C GLY A 19 -8.72 7.08 -5.37
N TYR A 20 -7.84 6.68 -6.27
CA TYR A 20 -6.41 6.58 -6.05
C TYR A 20 -5.72 7.94 -6.21
N CYS A 21 -4.89 8.33 -5.24
CA CYS A 21 -4.08 9.53 -5.33
C CYS A 21 -2.66 9.18 -5.81
N PRO A 22 -2.21 9.69 -6.98
CA PRO A 22 -0.88 9.39 -7.49
C PRO A 22 0.25 10.05 -6.68
N ASN A 23 -0.07 11.01 -5.81
CA ASN A 23 0.92 11.76 -5.02
C ASN A 23 1.36 11.00 -3.76
N CYS A 24 0.39 10.63 -2.92
CA CYS A 24 0.63 9.85 -1.70
C CYS A 24 0.51 8.34 -1.89
N LYS A 25 0.09 7.89 -3.09
CA LYS A 25 -0.07 6.47 -3.47
C LYS A 25 -1.11 5.71 -2.64
N ASP A 26 -2.13 6.41 -2.18
CA ASP A 26 -3.16 5.87 -1.29
C ASP A 26 -4.59 6.01 -1.89
N ILE A 27 -5.55 5.27 -1.33
CA ILE A 27 -6.92 5.13 -1.83
C ILE A 27 -7.91 5.86 -0.91
N TYR A 28 -8.76 6.68 -1.51
CA TYR A 28 -9.69 7.55 -0.82
C TYR A 28 -11.14 7.34 -1.26
N HIS A 29 -12.06 7.76 -0.40
CA HIS A 29 -13.45 7.92 -0.79
C HIS A 29 -13.63 9.16 -1.68
N ILE A 30 -14.31 9.00 -2.81
CA ILE A 30 -14.66 10.13 -3.68
C ILE A 30 -15.90 10.82 -3.10
N ARG A 31 -15.79 12.12 -2.81
CA ARG A 31 -16.88 12.95 -2.24
C ARG A 31 -17.91 13.39 -3.29
N VAL A 32 -18.35 12.50 -4.17
CA VAL A 32 -19.43 12.78 -5.14
C VAL A 32 -20.56 11.78 -4.96
N ARG A 33 -21.81 12.25 -5.02
CA ARG A 33 -23.01 11.43 -4.68
C ARG A 33 -23.11 10.11 -5.45
N HIS A 34 -22.70 10.10 -6.72
CA HIS A 34 -22.81 8.93 -7.59
C HIS A 34 -21.62 7.95 -7.50
N ALA A 35 -20.54 8.30 -6.78
CA ALA A 35 -19.40 7.38 -6.68
C ALA A 35 -19.76 6.12 -5.86
N SER A 36 -20.67 6.22 -4.90
CA SER A 36 -21.14 5.07 -4.14
C SER A 36 -22.06 4.13 -4.94
N THR A 37 -22.65 4.60 -6.04
CA THR A 37 -23.55 3.79 -6.89
C THR A 37 -22.82 3.08 -8.02
N ILE A 38 -21.62 3.54 -8.38
CA ILE A 38 -20.81 2.93 -9.45
C ILE A 38 -19.94 1.83 -8.85
N ASP A 39 -20.02 0.64 -9.42
CA ASP A 39 -19.19 -0.50 -9.04
C ASP A 39 -17.72 -0.27 -9.41
N GLY A 40 -16.81 -0.51 -8.45
CA GLY A 40 -15.39 -0.38 -8.66
C GLY A 40 -14.82 -1.43 -9.61
N ALA A 41 -15.47 -2.59 -9.74
CA ALA A 41 -15.02 -3.67 -10.62
C ALA A 41 -14.97 -3.27 -12.10
N TYR A 42 -15.76 -2.27 -12.52
CA TYR A 42 -15.73 -1.74 -13.88
C TYR A 42 -14.45 -0.97 -14.23
N TYR A 43 -13.74 -0.47 -13.22
CA TYR A 43 -12.42 0.15 -13.39
C TYR A 43 -11.30 -0.86 -13.15
N GLY A 44 -11.54 -1.84 -12.28
CA GLY A 44 -10.55 -2.83 -11.86
C GLY A 44 -9.53 -2.26 -10.87
N ARG A 45 -8.77 -3.17 -10.25
CA ARG A 45 -7.76 -2.82 -9.24
C ARG A 45 -6.50 -2.16 -9.82
N SER A 46 -6.12 -2.54 -11.03
CA SER A 46 -4.81 -2.16 -11.60
C SER A 46 -4.84 -0.89 -12.45
N PHE A 47 -6.02 -0.34 -12.76
CA PHE A 47 -6.15 0.79 -13.69
C PHE A 47 -5.24 1.99 -13.36
N PRO A 48 -5.20 2.52 -12.11
CA PRO A 48 -4.37 3.69 -11.82
C PRO A 48 -2.87 3.42 -12.05
N HIS A 49 -2.43 2.21 -11.71
CA HIS A 49 -1.03 1.80 -11.85
C HIS A 49 -0.65 1.67 -13.33
N CYS A 50 -1.46 0.97 -14.12
CA CYS A 50 -1.23 0.83 -15.57
C CYS A 50 -1.31 2.17 -16.30
N PHE A 51 -2.24 3.05 -15.90
CA PHE A 51 -2.38 4.38 -16.46
C PHE A 51 -1.11 5.23 -16.23
N LEU A 52 -0.56 5.22 -15.01
CA LEU A 52 0.67 5.97 -14.69
C LEU A 52 1.92 5.37 -15.34
N LEU A 53 1.98 4.04 -15.51
CA LEU A 53 3.03 3.39 -16.31
C LEU A 53 3.01 3.85 -17.77
N ARG A 54 1.81 4.04 -18.35
CA ARG A 54 1.65 4.51 -19.73
C ARG A 54 1.92 6.01 -19.90
N TYR A 55 1.66 6.81 -18.86
CA TYR A 55 1.78 8.26 -18.85
C TYR A 55 2.63 8.76 -17.67
N PRO A 56 3.94 8.46 -17.63
CA PRO A 56 4.81 8.75 -16.49
C PRO A 56 4.97 10.25 -16.20
N HIS A 57 4.76 11.12 -17.21
CA HIS A 57 4.81 12.58 -17.05
C HIS A 57 3.66 13.14 -16.20
N LEU A 58 2.59 12.36 -15.97
CA LEU A 58 1.48 12.73 -15.08
C LEU A 58 1.75 12.38 -13.61
N GLN A 59 2.85 11.67 -13.33
CA GLN A 59 3.22 11.32 -11.97
C GLN A 59 3.69 12.56 -11.21
N PRO A 60 3.13 12.83 -10.01
CA PRO A 60 3.55 13.97 -9.20
C PRO A 60 5.04 13.86 -8.84
N LYS A 61 5.76 14.96 -9.00
CA LYS A 61 7.20 15.05 -8.66
C LYS A 61 7.44 15.38 -7.19
N SER A 62 6.47 16.05 -6.55
CA SER A 62 6.53 16.42 -5.14
C SER A 62 6.12 15.24 -4.27
N GLN A 63 6.80 15.04 -3.14
CA GLN A 63 6.26 14.19 -2.09
C GLN A 63 5.21 14.96 -1.27
N PRO A 64 4.18 14.28 -0.73
CA PRO A 64 3.26 14.92 0.20
C PRO A 64 4.03 15.40 1.43
N VAL A 65 3.79 16.66 1.82
CA VAL A 65 4.33 17.21 3.08
C VAL A 65 3.67 16.46 4.23
N GLN A 66 4.49 15.89 5.12
CA GLN A 66 3.98 15.26 6.33
C GLN A 66 3.40 16.33 7.25
N PHE A 67 2.22 16.07 7.80
CA PHE A 67 1.59 16.97 8.75
C PHE A 67 2.33 16.91 10.08
N THR A 68 2.87 18.04 10.52
CA THR A 68 3.41 18.21 11.87
C THR A 68 2.33 18.82 12.77
N PRO A 69 1.76 18.06 13.71
CA PRO A 69 0.76 18.60 14.62
C PRO A 69 1.38 19.64 15.55
N THR A 70 0.76 20.81 15.63
CA THR A 70 1.18 21.90 16.52
C THR A 70 0.05 22.31 17.46
N LEU A 71 0.39 22.64 18.70
CA LEU A 71 -0.52 23.18 19.70
C LEU A 71 0.12 24.44 20.30
N PHE A 72 -0.55 25.60 20.17
CA PHE A 72 0.00 26.91 20.54
C PHE A 72 1.38 27.22 19.89
N GLY A 73 1.65 26.68 18.70
CA GLY A 73 2.93 26.88 18.00
C GLY A 73 4.06 25.95 18.43
N PHE A 74 3.80 25.01 19.35
CA PHE A 74 4.73 23.97 19.74
C PHE A 74 4.40 22.65 19.05
N ASP A 75 5.43 21.95 18.56
CA ASP A 75 5.27 20.62 17.98
C ASP A 75 4.79 19.62 19.04
N VAL A 76 3.71 18.92 18.74
CA VAL A 76 3.17 17.87 19.61
C VAL A 76 3.94 16.59 19.34
N LYS A 77 4.73 16.15 20.33
CA LYS A 77 5.40 14.85 20.32
C LYS A 77 4.50 13.80 20.97
N TYR A 78 4.43 12.62 20.38
CA TYR A 78 3.71 11.46 20.92
C TYR A 78 4.75 10.38 21.31
N PRO A 79 5.35 10.46 22.50
CA PRO A 79 6.47 9.58 22.87
C PRO A 79 6.08 8.08 22.97
N ASP A 80 4.79 7.79 23.23
CA ASP A 80 4.31 6.41 23.38
C ASP A 80 3.84 5.77 22.06
N LEU A 81 3.81 6.55 20.97
CA LEU A 81 3.46 6.04 19.65
C LEU A 81 4.74 5.89 18.82
N PRO A 82 4.96 4.71 18.19
CA PRO A 82 6.09 4.57 17.29
C PRO A 82 5.97 5.57 16.15
N THR A 83 7.08 6.22 15.85
CA THR A 83 7.22 7.10 14.70
C THR A 83 7.03 6.32 13.40
N ALA A 84 6.73 7.01 12.30
CA ALA A 84 6.59 6.38 10.99
C ALA A 84 7.84 5.58 10.59
N ASP A 85 9.02 6.08 10.97
CA ASP A 85 10.30 5.41 10.70
C ASP A 85 10.46 4.14 11.56
N GLU A 86 10.07 4.18 12.83
CA GLU A 86 10.10 3.01 13.71
C GLU A 86 9.13 1.92 13.24
N PHE A 87 7.93 2.29 12.77
CA PHE A 87 7.00 1.35 12.14
C PHE A 87 7.60 0.72 10.88
N ALA A 88 8.18 1.53 9.98
CA ALA A 88 8.78 1.05 8.74
C ALA A 88 9.97 0.10 8.99
N GLN A 89 10.81 0.43 9.97
CA GLN A 89 11.95 -0.42 10.38
C GLN A 89 11.47 -1.74 10.99
N ALA A 90 10.45 -1.71 11.85
CA ALA A 90 9.86 -2.92 12.43
C ALA A 90 9.26 -3.84 11.36
N GLU A 91 8.58 -3.28 10.36
CA GLU A 91 8.03 -4.02 9.23
C GLU A 91 9.13 -4.65 8.37
N ALA A 92 10.19 -3.90 8.05
CA ALA A 92 11.34 -4.38 7.29
C ALA A 92 12.08 -5.52 8.02
N LEU A 93 12.32 -5.37 9.32
CA LEU A 93 12.95 -6.40 10.15
C LEU A 93 12.09 -7.67 10.22
N LYS A 94 10.76 -7.51 10.28
CA LYS A 94 9.82 -8.65 10.26
C LYS A 94 9.88 -9.39 8.93
N ALA A 95 9.87 -8.67 7.82
CA ALA A 95 10.00 -9.25 6.48
C ALA A 95 11.34 -9.99 6.29
N GLU A 96 12.44 -9.44 6.79
CA GLU A 96 13.76 -10.08 6.73
C GLU A 96 13.81 -11.39 7.54
N LYS A 97 13.25 -11.39 8.75
CA LYS A 97 13.14 -12.60 9.58
C LYS A 97 12.28 -13.68 8.92
N GLU A 98 11.16 -13.31 8.29
CA GLU A 98 10.31 -14.26 7.56
C GLU A 98 11.01 -14.84 6.33
N ARG A 99 11.81 -14.05 5.60
CA ARG A 99 12.64 -14.54 4.49
C ARG A 99 13.68 -15.54 4.99
N ARG A 100 14.44 -15.19 6.03
CA ARG A 100 15.45 -16.07 6.61
C ARG A 100 14.85 -17.39 7.11
N ALA A 101 13.69 -17.34 7.77
CA ALA A 101 12.99 -18.53 8.24
C ALA A 101 12.49 -19.42 7.09
N LYS A 102 12.10 -18.84 5.94
CA LYS A 102 11.76 -19.62 4.73
C LYS A 102 12.99 -20.29 4.14
N ASP A 103 14.09 -19.56 4.00
CA ASP A 103 15.33 -20.09 3.44
C ASP A 103 15.89 -21.23 4.30
N GLU A 104 15.86 -21.08 5.64
CA GLU A 104 16.26 -22.12 6.60
C GLU A 104 15.35 -23.38 6.50
N LYS A 105 14.03 -23.18 6.29
CA LYS A 105 13.09 -24.29 6.13
C LYS A 105 13.27 -25.03 4.80
N GLU A 106 13.54 -24.31 3.71
CA GLU A 106 13.83 -24.89 2.40
C GLU A 106 15.14 -25.69 2.42
N GLN A 107 16.18 -25.19 3.09
CA GLN A 107 17.43 -25.91 3.30
C GLN A 107 17.23 -27.20 4.10
N ALA A 108 16.51 -27.15 5.23
CA ALA A 108 16.23 -28.33 6.04
C ALA A 108 15.39 -29.38 5.28
N GLU A 109 14.46 -28.94 4.43
CA GLU A 109 13.68 -29.86 3.59
C GLU A 109 14.52 -30.50 2.48
N HIS A 110 15.44 -29.74 1.87
CA HIS A 110 16.40 -30.27 0.89
C HIS A 110 17.30 -31.35 1.50
N GLU A 111 17.92 -31.06 2.64
CA GLU A 111 18.78 -32.00 3.37
C GLU A 111 18.02 -33.27 3.76
N ARG A 112 16.77 -33.12 4.22
CA ARG A 112 15.93 -34.27 4.58
C ARG A 112 15.61 -35.14 3.36
N ARG A 113 15.27 -34.55 2.22
CA ARG A 113 15.03 -35.30 0.97
C ARG A 113 16.28 -36.03 0.48
N GLU A 114 17.45 -35.43 0.60
CA GLU A 114 18.72 -36.11 0.28
C GLU A 114 19.02 -37.27 1.24
N SER A 115 18.67 -37.14 2.53
CA SER A 115 18.83 -38.21 3.51
C SER A 115 17.87 -39.39 3.30
N GLU A 116 16.65 -39.14 2.83
CA GLU A 116 15.65 -40.17 2.51
C GLU A 116 15.95 -40.91 1.19
N ALA A 117 16.81 -40.34 0.32
CA ALA A 117 17.20 -40.93 -0.96
C ALA A 117 18.47 -41.80 -0.91
N ARG A 118 19.14 -41.88 0.26
CA ARG A 118 20.29 -42.77 0.54
C ARG A 118 19.84 -44.06 1.21
#